data_AF-A0A2R6LZW9-F1
#
_entry.id   AF-A0A2R6LZW9-F1
#
_cell.length_a   1.000
_cell.length_b   1.000
_cell.length_c   1.000
_cell.angle_alpha   90.00
_cell.angle_beta   90.00
_cell.angle_gamma   90.00
#
_symmetry.space_group_name_H-M   'P 1'
#
loop_
_entity.id
_entity.type
_entity.pdbx_description
1 polymer ?
#
loop_
_entity_poly.entity_id
_entity_poly.type
_entity_poly.pdbx_seq_one_letter_code
_entity_poly.pdbx_strand_id
1 'polypeptide(L)'
;MRWQELVAIGAVETPDAKLYLYKTERQKRADVADIVAERAGKILILCDSLDRGKDLAAEINAPFVYVATTNRMDTFEQNQVMIGSRVADEGLSLTELDVVIEIDFHGGSRRQEAQRYGRAMHGESTGEHISS
;
A
#
# COMPACT_ATOMS: atom_id res chain seq x y z
N MET A 1 3.70 -14.83 20.25
CA MET A 1 3.22 -15.74 19.19
C MET A 1 3.45 -15.09 17.84
N ARG A 2 3.88 -15.85 16.84
CA ARG A 2 4.07 -15.33 15.47
C ARG A 2 2.72 -15.26 14.76
N TRP A 3 2.54 -14.33 13.83
CA TRP A 3 1.29 -14.16 13.07
C TRP A 3 0.80 -15.45 12.39
N GLN A 4 1.72 -16.28 11.88
CA GLN A 4 1.38 -17.59 11.32
C GLN A 4 0.77 -18.55 12.35
N GLU A 5 1.20 -18.46 13.61
CA GLU A 5 0.63 -19.24 14.72
C GLU A 5 -0.76 -18.72 15.09
N LEU A 6 -1.01 -17.41 14.99
CA LEU A 6 -2.32 -16.79 15.23
C LEU A 6 -3.33 -17.12 14.12
N VAL A 7 -2.90 -17.12 12.85
CA VAL A 7 -3.73 -17.57 11.71
C VAL A 7 -4.03 -19.06 11.81
N ALA A 8 -3.03 -19.88 12.18
CA ALA A 8 -3.20 -21.34 12.30
C ALA A 8 -4.20 -21.76 13.39
N ILE A 9 -4.36 -20.95 14.44
CA ILE A 9 -5.36 -21.18 15.50
C ILE A 9 -6.69 -20.44 15.25
N GLY A 10 -6.83 -19.76 14.11
CA GLY A 10 -8.04 -19.00 13.76
C GLY A 10 -8.27 -17.74 14.60
N ALA A 11 -7.23 -17.22 15.26
CA ALA A 11 -7.33 -16.03 16.10
C ALA A 11 -7.26 -14.71 15.30
N VAL A 12 -6.86 -14.76 14.02
CA VAL A 12 -6.74 -13.61 13.11
C VAL A 12 -7.13 -14.03 11.69
N GLU A 13 -7.93 -13.23 10.99
CA GLU A 13 -8.27 -13.44 9.58
C GLU A 13 -7.13 -12.98 8.66
N THR A 14 -6.90 -13.70 7.55
CA THR A 14 -5.92 -13.27 6.56
C THR A 14 -6.51 -12.15 5.70
N PRO A 15 -5.81 -11.02 5.52
CA PRO A 15 -6.28 -9.96 4.64
C PRO A 15 -6.49 -10.47 3.21
N ASP A 16 -7.57 -10.03 2.56
CA ASP A 16 -7.89 -10.41 1.19
C ASP A 16 -6.85 -9.84 0.22
N ALA A 17 -6.20 -10.70 -0.57
CA ALA A 17 -5.27 -10.26 -1.62
C ALA A 17 -5.94 -10.37 -2.99
N LYS A 18 -6.05 -9.26 -3.72
CA LYS A 18 -6.61 -9.19 -5.07
C LYS A 18 -5.51 -8.84 -6.08
N LEU A 19 -5.31 -9.66 -7.11
CA LEU A 19 -4.31 -9.39 -8.15
C LEU A 19 -4.99 -8.78 -9.38
N TYR A 20 -4.52 -7.63 -9.85
CA TYR A 20 -5.04 -6.96 -11.05
C TYR A 20 -3.95 -6.93 -12.12
N LEU A 21 -4.24 -7.48 -13.31
CA LEU A 21 -3.29 -7.52 -14.42
C LEU A 21 -3.66 -6.48 -15.48
N TYR A 22 -2.68 -5.63 -15.84
CA TYR A 22 -2.89 -4.52 -16.77
C TYR A 22 -2.08 -4.70 -18.05
N LYS A 23 -2.65 -4.28 -19.18
CA LYS A 23 -1.94 -4.26 -20.46
C LYS A 23 -1.12 -2.99 -20.68
N THR A 24 -1.49 -1.89 -20.00
CA THR A 24 -0.84 -0.59 -20.15
C THR A 24 -0.75 0.15 -18.81
N GLU A 25 0.29 0.96 -18.65
CA GLU A 25 0.47 1.83 -17.47
C GLU A 25 -0.67 2.83 -17.29
N ARG A 26 -1.22 3.34 -18.40
CA ARG A 26 -2.35 4.28 -18.35
C ARG A 26 -3.60 3.63 -17.75
N GLN A 27 -3.91 2.39 -18.16
CA GLN A 27 -5.04 1.66 -17.60
C GLN A 27 -4.82 1.38 -16.12
N LYS A 28 -3.60 0.95 -15.74
CA LYS A 28 -3.23 0.75 -14.34
C LYS A 28 -3.49 1.99 -13.49
N ARG A 29 -3.05 3.17 -13.94
CA ARG A 29 -3.27 4.43 -13.20
C ARG A 29 -4.74 4.82 -13.09
N ALA A 30 -5.51 4.67 -14.17
CA ALA A 30 -6.94 4.96 -14.15
C ALA A 30 -7.68 4.07 -13.14
N ASP A 31 -7.45 2.76 -13.18
CA ASP A 31 -8.10 1.82 -12.27
C ASP A 31 -7.66 2.05 -10.81
N VAL A 32 -6.39 2.42 -10.57
CA VAL A 32 -5.91 2.81 -9.23
C VAL A 32 -6.64 4.07 -8.73
N ALA A 33 -6.82 5.08 -9.57
CA ALA A 33 -7.57 6.28 -9.23
C ALA A 33 -9.04 5.94 -8.88
N ASP A 34 -9.66 5.05 -9.66
CA ASP A 34 -11.03 4.59 -9.39
C ASP A 34 -11.11 3.82 -8.06
N ILE A 35 -10.17 2.92 -7.79
CA ILE A 35 -10.10 2.21 -6.49
C ILE A 35 -9.96 3.19 -5.33
N VAL A 36 -9.08 4.18 -5.45
CA VAL A 36 -8.88 5.21 -4.42
C VAL A 36 -10.15 6.03 -4.19
N ALA A 37 -10.90 6.35 -5.26
CA ALA A 37 -12.14 7.10 -5.16
C ALA A 37 -13.29 6.30 -4.54
N GLU A 38 -13.33 4.98 -4.75
CA GLU A 38 -14.39 4.09 -4.26
C GLU A 38 -14.15 3.53 -2.86
N ARG A 39 -12.88 3.39 -2.45
CA ARG A 39 -12.53 2.77 -1.17
C ARG A 39 -12.52 3.80 -0.04
N ALA A 40 -13.10 3.40 1.10
CA ALA A 40 -12.99 4.14 2.35
C ALA A 40 -11.79 3.64 3.17
N GLY A 41 -11.30 4.49 4.06
CA GLY A 41 -10.21 4.16 4.98
C GLY A 41 -8.84 4.67 4.53
N LYS A 42 -7.82 4.25 5.27
CA LYS A 42 -6.43 4.66 5.09
C LYS A 42 -5.76 3.81 4.00
N ILE A 43 -5.35 4.46 2.91
CA ILE A 43 -4.78 3.82 1.72
C ILE A 43 -3.30 4.18 1.56
N LEU A 44 -2.46 3.15 1.42
CA LEU A 44 -1.06 3.29 1.01
C LEU A 44 -0.85 2.71 -0.38
N ILE A 45 -0.32 3.53 -1.29
CA ILE A 45 0.06 3.13 -2.64
C ILE A 45 1.58 3.03 -2.72
N LEU A 46 2.11 1.85 -3.01
CA LEU A 46 3.54 1.58 -3.10
C LEU A 46 4.03 1.76 -4.54
N CYS A 47 4.99 2.67 -4.74
CA CYS A 47 5.57 2.99 -6.03
C CYS A 47 7.08 3.29 -5.92
N ASP A 48 7.91 2.40 -6.45
CA ASP A 48 9.37 2.56 -6.40
C ASP A 48 9.90 3.64 -7.35
N SER A 49 9.30 3.79 -8.54
CA SER A 49 9.68 4.83 -9.49
C SER A 49 9.24 6.21 -9.01
N LEU A 50 10.20 7.11 -8.80
CA LEU A 50 9.94 8.49 -8.38
C LEU A 50 9.10 9.27 -9.39
N ASP A 51 9.35 9.08 -10.69
CA ASP A 51 8.62 9.81 -11.73
C ASP A 51 7.17 9.33 -11.81
N ARG A 52 6.95 8.00 -11.81
CA ARG A 52 5.60 7.43 -11.80
C ARG A 52 4.82 7.79 -10.52
N GLY A 53 5.50 7.77 -9.38
CA GLY A 53 4.91 8.15 -8.09
C GLY A 53 4.47 9.61 -8.08
N LYS A 54 5.29 10.52 -8.61
CA LYS A 54 4.92 11.95 -8.75
C LYS A 54 3.77 12.17 -9.70
N ASP A 55 3.77 11.50 -10.86
CA ASP A 55 2.70 11.62 -11.86
C ASP A 55 1.36 11.17 -11.26
N LEU A 56 1.34 10.01 -10.59
CA LEU A 56 0.13 9.51 -9.94
C LEU A 56 -0.31 10.41 -8.79
N ALA A 57 0.63 10.91 -7.98
CA ALA A 57 0.33 11.83 -6.88
C ALA A 57 -0.38 13.10 -7.35
N ALA A 58 0.05 13.65 -8.48
CA ALA A 58 -0.60 14.80 -9.11
C ALA A 58 -1.99 14.43 -9.64
N GLU A 59 -2.16 13.24 -10.20
CA GLU A 59 -3.44 12.76 -10.77
C GLU A 59 -4.52 12.55 -9.71
N ILE A 60 -4.18 11.93 -8.58
CA ILE A 60 -5.14 11.63 -7.49
C ILE A 60 -5.13 12.67 -6.37
N ASN A 61 -4.33 13.73 -6.49
CA ASN A 61 -4.15 14.78 -5.50
C ASN A 61 -3.80 14.22 -4.09
N ALA A 62 -2.79 13.35 -4.03
CA ALA A 62 -2.30 12.73 -2.80
C ALA A 62 -0.80 13.01 -2.59
N PRO A 63 -0.29 13.05 -1.34
CA PRO A 63 1.13 13.22 -1.08
C PRO A 63 1.95 12.03 -1.59
N PHE A 64 3.13 12.34 -2.14
CA PHE A 64 4.16 11.35 -2.43
C PHE A 64 5.31 11.47 -1.45
N VAL A 65 5.55 10.40 -0.68
CA VAL A 65 6.63 10.31 0.29
C VAL A 65 7.75 9.44 -0.27
N TYR A 66 8.96 9.98 -0.24
CA TYR A 66 10.18 9.32 -0.67
C TYR A 66 11.35 9.74 0.22
N VAL A 67 12.55 9.25 -0.07
CA VAL A 67 13.73 9.43 0.79
C VAL A 67 14.04 10.88 1.17
N ALA A 68 13.77 11.86 0.30
CA ALA A 68 14.05 13.25 0.59
C ALA A 68 12.88 13.99 1.29
N THR A 69 11.72 13.34 1.44
CA THR A 69 10.56 13.94 2.10
C THR A 69 10.80 14.05 3.60
N THR A 70 10.72 15.26 4.13
CA THR A 70 10.70 15.54 5.57
C THR A 70 9.30 15.32 6.13
N ASN A 71 9.16 15.04 7.43
CA ASN A 71 7.87 14.88 8.12
C ASN A 71 6.98 13.76 7.53
N ARG A 72 7.60 12.61 7.23
CA ARG A 72 6.91 11.45 6.63
C ARG A 72 5.73 10.94 7.47
N MET A 73 5.94 10.84 8.78
CA MET A 73 4.93 10.38 9.74
C MET A 73 3.73 11.33 9.79
N ASP A 74 3.97 12.64 9.98
CA ASP A 74 2.88 13.63 10.00
C ASP A 74 2.10 13.63 8.68
N THR A 75 2.80 13.53 7.55
CA THR A 75 2.16 13.44 6.23
C THR A 75 1.30 12.18 6.15
N PHE A 76 1.77 11.06 6.71
CA PHE A 76 1.02 9.82 6.74
C PHE A 76 -0.22 9.98 7.59
N GLU A 77 -0.11 10.42 8.85
CA GLU A 77 -1.23 10.59 9.77
C GLU A 77 -2.32 11.52 9.22
N GLN A 78 -1.94 12.63 8.59
CA GLN A 78 -2.87 13.67 8.12
C GLN A 78 -3.63 13.34 6.83
N ASN A 79 -3.16 12.35 6.04
CA ASN A 79 -3.73 12.07 4.72
C ASN A 79 -4.40 10.70 4.70
N GLN A 80 -5.62 10.60 4.18
CA GLN A 80 -6.30 9.30 4.02
C GLN A 80 -5.64 8.44 2.93
N VAL A 81 -5.07 9.08 1.92
CA VAL A 81 -4.38 8.41 0.81
C VAL A 81 -2.95 8.94 0.75
N MET A 82 -1.98 8.04 0.65
CA MET A 82 -0.57 8.39 0.45
C MET A 82 0.07 7.46 -0.57
N ILE A 83 0.98 8.01 -1.37
CA ILE A 83 1.89 7.22 -2.19
C ILE A 83 3.26 7.20 -1.51
N GLY A 84 3.87 6.02 -1.37
CA GLY A 84 5.17 5.83 -0.74
C GLY A 84 6.12 5.04 -1.64
N SER A 85 7.39 5.45 -1.71
CA SER A 85 8.45 4.61 -2.27
C SER A 85 8.99 3.61 -1.26
N ARG A 86 9.84 2.66 -1.68
CA ARG A 86 10.49 1.69 -0.77
C ARG A 86 11.07 2.27 0.51
N VAL A 87 11.64 3.47 0.47
CA VAL A 87 12.29 4.11 1.64
C VAL A 87 11.27 4.87 2.51
N ALA A 88 10.05 5.03 2.04
CA ALA A 88 8.95 5.58 2.81
C ALA A 88 8.34 4.54 3.77
N ASP A 89 8.48 3.23 3.50
CA ASP A 89 7.96 2.16 4.37
C ASP A 89 8.79 1.96 5.66
N GLU A 90 10.07 2.34 5.64
CA GLU A 90 11.00 2.20 6.76
C GLU A 90 10.66 3.23 7.86
N GLY A 91 9.63 2.92 8.66
CA GLY A 91 9.21 3.70 9.82
C GLY A 91 7.70 3.90 9.96
N LEU A 92 6.91 3.61 8.93
CA LEU A 92 5.44 3.69 9.00
C LEU A 92 4.87 2.49 9.76
N SER A 93 3.99 2.76 10.74
CA SER A 93 3.22 1.71 11.37
C SER A 93 2.06 1.31 10.46
N LEU A 94 2.27 0.26 9.67
CA LEU A 94 1.29 -0.29 8.73
C LEU A 94 0.02 -0.85 9.41
N THR A 95 -0.06 -0.85 10.74
CA THR A 95 -1.25 -1.24 11.52
C THR A 95 -2.44 -0.31 11.35
N GLU A 96 -2.23 0.90 10.85
CA GLU A 96 -3.28 1.91 10.66
C GLU A 96 -3.86 1.90 9.23
N LEU A 97 -3.48 0.94 8.40
CA LEU A 97 -3.86 0.86 7.00
C LEU A 97 -5.05 -0.07 6.78
N ASP A 98 -5.99 0.37 5.94
CA ASP A 98 -7.12 -0.42 5.46
C ASP A 98 -6.84 -0.99 4.07
N VAL A 99 -6.07 -0.31 3.22
CA VAL A 99 -5.79 -0.76 1.85
C VAL A 99 -4.33 -0.53 1.49
N VAL A 100 -3.70 -1.53 0.87
CA VAL A 100 -2.34 -1.42 0.30
C VAL A 100 -2.38 -1.77 -1.18
N ILE A 101 -1.94 -0.84 -2.03
CA ILE A 101 -1.91 -0.99 -3.49
C ILE A 101 -0.46 -0.93 -3.95
N GLU A 102 0.07 -2.01 -4.52
CA GLU A 102 1.40 -2.07 -5.11
C GLU A 102 1.33 -1.88 -6.63
N ILE A 103 1.88 -0.77 -7.12
CA ILE A 103 1.80 -0.39 -8.55
C ILE A 103 3.10 -0.53 -9.32
N ASP A 104 4.23 -0.45 -8.62
CA ASP A 104 5.57 -0.51 -9.21
C ASP A 104 6.59 -1.00 -8.18
N PHE A 105 7.37 -2.03 -8.57
CA PHE A 105 8.30 -2.72 -7.67
C PHE A 105 9.61 -3.10 -8.37
N HIS A 106 10.74 -2.64 -7.81
CA HIS A 106 12.08 -2.89 -8.31
C HIS A 106 12.85 -3.85 -7.36
N GLY A 107 12.50 -5.13 -7.42
CA GLY A 107 13.37 -6.23 -6.95
C GLY A 107 13.12 -6.75 -5.53
N GLY A 108 13.00 -8.08 -5.42
CA GLY A 108 12.68 -8.83 -4.20
C GLY A 108 11.62 -9.90 -4.48
N SER A 109 11.27 -10.72 -3.49
CA SER A 109 10.14 -11.64 -3.62
C SER A 109 8.85 -10.90 -3.26
N ARG A 110 7.99 -10.63 -4.26
CA ARG A 110 6.64 -10.06 -4.07
C ARG A 110 5.86 -10.78 -2.96
N ARG A 111 6.09 -12.09 -2.80
CA ARG A 111 5.48 -12.91 -1.75
C ARG A 111 6.01 -12.60 -0.35
N GLN A 112 7.29 -12.27 -0.18
CA GLN A 112 7.86 -11.90 1.12
C GLN A 112 7.40 -10.51 1.56
N GLU A 113 7.29 -9.56 0.64
CA GLU A 113 6.77 -8.23 0.96
C GLU A 113 5.27 -8.26 1.22
N ALA A 114 4.47 -8.95 0.39
CA ALA A 114 3.05 -9.18 0.68
C ALA A 114 2.83 -9.85 2.06
N GLN A 115 3.71 -10.79 2.45
CA GLN A 115 3.70 -11.37 3.79
C GLN A 115 4.13 -10.38 4.89
N ARG A 116 5.05 -9.45 4.60
CA ARG A 116 5.46 -8.39 5.52
C ARG A 116 4.29 -7.43 5.77
N TYR A 117 3.59 -7.02 4.72
CA TYR A 117 2.44 -6.14 4.79
C TYR A 117 1.24 -6.84 5.45
N GLY A 118 0.90 -8.07 5.06
CA GLY A 118 -0.20 -8.82 5.68
C GLY A 118 -0.03 -9.09 7.18
N ARG A 119 1.22 -9.14 7.67
CA ARG A 119 1.51 -9.22 9.12
C ARG A 119 1.33 -7.89 9.87
N ALA A 120 1.40 -6.79 9.15
CA ALA A 120 1.39 -5.46 9.72
C ALA A 120 0.00 -4.82 9.70
N MET A 121 -0.91 -5.23 8.80
CA MET A 121 -2.33 -4.84 8.72
C MET A 121 -3.20 -5.45 9.87
N HIS A 122 -2.75 -5.37 11.12
CA HIS A 122 -3.43 -5.93 12.31
C HIS A 122 -4.61 -5.06 12.80
N GLY A 123 -5.32 -4.37 11.90
CA GLY A 123 -6.54 -3.62 12.20
C GLY A 123 -7.77 -4.51 12.01
N GLU A 124 -8.89 -4.21 12.67
CA GLU A 124 -10.16 -4.97 12.58
C GLU A 124 -10.81 -4.96 11.17
N SER A 125 -10.17 -4.37 10.16
CA SER A 125 -10.62 -4.35 8.77
C SER A 125 -9.81 -5.34 7.93
N THR A 126 -10.53 -6.13 7.14
CA THR A 126 -9.98 -7.05 6.12
C THR A 126 -9.26 -6.24 5.04
N GLY A 127 -7.98 -5.96 5.27
CA GLY A 127 -7.21 -5.13 4.35
C GLY A 127 -7.09 -5.76 2.97
N GLU A 128 -7.28 -4.97 1.90
CA GLU A 128 -7.13 -5.44 0.52
C GLU A 128 -5.70 -5.18 0.02
N HIS A 129 -4.99 -6.23 -0.42
CA HIS A 129 -3.70 -6.08 -1.11
C HIS A 129 -3.87 -6.19 -2.61
N ILE A 130 -3.59 -5.10 -3.33
CA ILE A 130 -3.69 -5.03 -4.80
C ILE A 130 -2.31 -5.02 -5.43
N SER A 131 -1.89 -6.11 -6.08
CA SER A 131 -0.64 -6.17 -6.84
C SER A 131 -0.93 -6.03 -8.34
N SER A 132 -0.04 -5.34 -9.07
CA SER A 132 -0.19 -5.05 -10.49
C SER A 132 1.11 -5.07 -11.30
#